data_AF-A0A0L8LAG9-F1
#
_entry.id   AF-A0A0L8LAG9-F1
#
_cell.length_a   1.000
_cell.length_b   1.000
_cell.length_c   1.000
_cell.angle_alpha   90.00
_cell.angle_beta   90.00
_cell.angle_gamma   90.00
#
_symmetry.space_group_name_H-M   'P 1'
#
loop_
_entity.id
_entity.type
_entity.pdbx_description
1 polymer ?
#
loop_
_entity_poly.entity_id
_entity_poly.type
_entity_poly.pdbx_seq_one_letter_code
_entity_poly.pdbx_strand_id
1 'polypeptide(L)' 'MSYTNPDPDPEHTTGLEPGGGVPPGESPPAESSMPEAGPRDTTKGWAKAPLVLILGLAILIAAFFLAYAITLMV' A
#
# COMPACT_ATOMS: atom_id res chain seq x y z
N MET A 1 39.64 22.97 15.63
CA MET A 1 39.08 21.95 14.71
C MET A 1 38.88 22.63 13.37
N SER A 2 39.55 22.20 12.31
CA SER A 2 39.29 22.71 10.96
C SER A 2 38.03 22.02 10.43
N TYR A 3 37.01 22.78 10.06
CA TYR A 3 35.83 22.25 9.39
C TYR A 3 36.12 22.24 7.89
N THR A 4 36.12 21.07 7.29
CA THR A 4 36.14 20.92 5.83
C THR A 4 34.69 20.85 5.39
N ASN A 5 34.25 21.80 4.57
CA ASN A 5 32.95 21.73 3.93
C ASN A 5 32.95 20.51 2.97
N PRO A 6 32.04 19.53 3.14
CA PRO A 6 31.92 18.42 2.21
C PRO A 6 31.31 18.82 0.86
N ASP A 7 30.69 19.99 0.77
CA ASP A 7 30.06 20.46 -0.46
C ASP A 7 31.11 20.87 -1.51
N PRO A 8 30.88 20.57 -2.80
CA PRO A 8 31.76 20.98 -3.88
C PRO A 8 31.82 22.51 -3.98
N ASP A 9 33.02 23.04 -4.26
CA ASP A 9 33.23 24.47 -4.41
C ASP A 9 32.56 24.98 -5.70
N PRO A 10 31.59 25.92 -5.63
CA PRO A 10 30.93 26.50 -6.80
C PRO A 10 31.88 27.06 -7.85
N GLU A 11 33.05 27.58 -7.44
CA GLU A 11 34.05 28.12 -8.39
C GLU A 11 34.75 27.03 -9.21
N HIS A 12 34.68 25.79 -8.74
CA HIS A 12 35.34 24.63 -9.33
C HIS A 12 34.38 23.53 -9.81
N THR A 13 33.06 23.72 -9.66
CA THR A 13 32.05 22.78 -10.15
C THR A 13 31.12 23.44 -11.17
N THR A 14 31.19 22.98 -12.42
CA THR A 14 30.32 23.45 -13.51
C THR A 14 28.84 23.21 -13.17
N GLY A 15 28.00 24.21 -13.41
CA GLY A 15 26.55 24.09 -13.20
C GLY A 15 26.11 24.26 -11.75
N LEU A 16 27.01 24.54 -10.79
CA LEU A 16 26.61 24.86 -9.43
C LEU A 16 26.58 26.39 -9.23
N GLU A 17 25.44 26.95 -8.85
CA GLU A 17 25.37 28.36 -8.48
C GLU A 17 25.84 28.61 -7.03
N PRO A 18 26.35 29.83 -6.74
CA PRO A 18 26.58 30.28 -5.37
C PRO A 18 25.30 30.11 -4.53
N GLY A 19 25.35 29.21 -3.55
CA GLY A 19 24.17 28.80 -2.75
C GLY A 19 23.77 27.33 -2.91
N GLY A 20 24.51 26.56 -3.72
CA GLY A 20 24.32 25.10 -3.84
C GLY A 20 23.18 24.68 -4.77
N GLY A 21 22.67 25.64 -5.58
CA GLY A 21 21.69 25.37 -6.63
C GLY A 21 22.35 24.83 -7.89
N VAL A 22 21.53 24.31 -8.80
CA VAL A 22 21.89 24.07 -10.21
C VAL A 22 20.85 24.73 -11.12
N PRO A 23 21.20 25.11 -12.36
CA PRO A 23 20.27 25.74 -13.29
C PRO A 23 19.01 24.90 -13.52
N PRO A 24 17.84 25.54 -13.72
CA PRO A 24 16.63 24.85 -14.11
C PRO A 24 16.85 24.00 -15.37
N GLY A 25 16.73 22.68 -15.26
CA GLY A 25 16.95 21.73 -16.35
C GLY A 25 18.24 20.89 -16.24
N GLU A 26 19.18 21.24 -15.36
CA GLU A 26 20.35 20.40 -15.04
C GLU A 26 20.05 19.37 -13.94
N SER A 27 19.14 19.70 -13.02
CA SER A 27 18.46 18.68 -12.22
C SER A 27 17.53 17.90 -13.16
N PRO A 28 17.67 16.56 -13.26
CA PRO A 28 16.65 15.75 -13.91
C PRO A 28 15.28 16.17 -13.35
N PRO A 29 14.23 16.31 -14.20
CA PRO A 29 12.90 16.61 -13.71
C PRO A 29 12.61 15.63 -12.58
N ALA A 30 12.21 16.15 -11.41
CA ALA A 30 11.92 15.36 -10.22
C ALA A 30 11.14 14.14 -10.68
N GLU A 31 11.77 12.97 -10.62
CA GLU A 31 11.26 11.77 -11.27
C GLU A 31 9.81 11.64 -10.85
N SER A 32 8.91 11.79 -11.83
CA SER A 32 7.48 11.67 -11.61
C SER A 32 7.27 10.27 -11.08
N SER A 33 7.22 10.14 -9.75
CA SER A 33 6.92 8.90 -9.04
C SER A 33 5.69 8.34 -9.72
N MET A 34 5.86 7.22 -10.41
CA MET A 34 4.88 6.58 -11.28
C MET A 34 3.49 6.63 -10.60
N PRO A 35 2.60 7.55 -10.99
CA PRO A 35 1.36 7.79 -10.24
C PRO A 35 0.41 6.58 -10.32
N GLU A 36 0.72 5.64 -11.21
CA GLU A 36 -0.07 4.45 -11.54
C GLU A 36 0.63 3.13 -11.12
N ALA A 37 1.75 3.17 -10.38
CA ALA A 37 2.44 1.95 -9.93
C ALA A 37 1.77 1.26 -8.72
N GLY A 38 0.63 1.78 -8.27
CA GLY A 38 -0.16 1.15 -7.20
C GLY A 38 -0.78 -0.18 -7.67
N PRO A 39 -0.91 -1.19 -6.80
CA PRO A 39 -1.64 -2.41 -7.14
C PRO A 39 -3.06 -2.08 -7.57
N ARG A 40 -3.41 -2.42 -8.82
CA ARG A 40 -4.80 -2.35 -9.29
C ARG A 40 -5.58 -3.46 -8.60
N ASP A 41 -6.45 -3.08 -7.67
CA ASP A 41 -7.31 -4.02 -6.97
C ASP A 41 -8.44 -4.48 -7.93
N THR A 42 -8.18 -5.56 -8.66
CA THR A 42 -9.06 -6.07 -9.71
C THR A 42 -10.10 -7.07 -9.19
N THR A 43 -10.09 -7.41 -7.90
CA THR A 43 -10.90 -8.51 -7.35
C THR A 43 -12.25 -8.05 -6.80
N LYS A 44 -13.04 -7.33 -7.62
CA LYS A 44 -14.39 -6.92 -7.24
C LYS A 44 -15.36 -8.11 -7.34
N GLY A 45 -15.67 -8.76 -6.22
CA GLY A 45 -16.89 -9.58 -6.09
C GLY A 45 -16.74 -11.02 -5.60
N TRP A 46 -15.53 -11.52 -5.35
CA TRP A 46 -15.35 -12.91 -4.91
C TRP A 46 -15.82 -13.17 -3.47
N ALA A 47 -15.92 -12.12 -2.62
CA ALA A 47 -16.26 -12.27 -1.20
C ALA A 47 -17.68 -12.80 -0.92
N LYS A 48 -18.65 -12.64 -1.85
CA LYS A 48 -20.04 -13.02 -1.58
C LYS A 48 -20.26 -14.53 -1.57
N ALA A 49 -19.60 -15.26 -2.46
CA ALA A 49 -19.73 -16.72 -2.57
C ALA A 49 -19.28 -17.46 -1.28
N PRO A 50 -18.08 -17.24 -0.73
CA PRO A 50 -17.67 -17.90 0.51
C PRO A 50 -18.52 -17.43 1.70
N LEU A 51 -18.95 -16.18 1.74
CA LEU A 51 -19.83 -15.67 2.81
C LEU A 51 -21.17 -16.43 2.85
N VAL A 52 -21.82 -16.61 1.70
CA VAL A 52 -23.10 -17.34 1.60
C VAL A 52 -22.91 -18.81 2.01
N LEU A 53 -21.80 -19.43 1.60
CA LEU A 53 -21.50 -20.82 1.95
C LEU A 53 -21.30 -21.00 3.46
N ILE A 54 -20.54 -20.11 4.10
CA ILE A 54 -20.32 -20.11 5.55
C ILE A 54 -21.65 -19.90 6.29
N LEU A 55 -22.46 -18.94 5.86
CA LEU A 55 -23.75 -18.67 6.48
C LEU A 55 -24.71 -19.85 6.35
N GLY A 56 -24.77 -20.50 5.19
CA GLY A 56 -25.57 -21.69 4.97
C GLY A 56 -25.16 -22.85 5.88
N LEU A 57 -23.85 -23.11 6.00
CA LEU A 57 -23.33 -24.13 6.90
C LEU A 57 -23.64 -23.82 8.36
N ALA A 58 -23.48 -22.57 8.80
CA ALA A 58 -23.78 -22.15 10.15
C ALA A 58 -25.27 -22.37 10.51
N ILE A 59 -26.19 -22.04 9.61
CA ILE A 59 -27.63 -22.28 9.79
C ILE A 59 -27.91 -23.77 9.91
N LEU A 60 -27.29 -24.61 9.07
CA LEU A 60 -27.49 -26.06 9.10
C LEU A 60 -27.01 -26.66 10.43
N ILE A 61 -25.85 -26.24 10.91
CA ILE A 61 -25.32 -26.67 12.21
C ILE A 61 -26.24 -26.20 13.35
N ALA A 62 -26.70 -24.94 13.33
CA ALA A 62 -27.61 -24.42 14.34
C ALA A 62 -28.95 -25.19 14.37
N ALA A 63 -29.51 -25.50 13.20
CA ALA A 63 -30.73 -26.30 13.08
C ALA A 63 -30.55 -27.73 13.63
N PHE A 64 -29.39 -28.35 13.38
CA PHE A 64 -29.05 -29.65 13.95
C PHE A 64 -29.04 -29.62 15.47
N PHE A 65 -28.33 -28.65 16.07
CA PHE A 65 -28.29 -28.52 17.54
C PHE A 65 -29.66 -28.20 18.12
N LEU A 66 -30.47 -27.39 17.44
CA LEU A 66 -31.84 -27.09 17.88
C LEU A 66 -32.70 -28.36 17.88
N ALA A 67 -32.66 -29.15 16.82
CA ALA A 67 -33.39 -30.42 16.73
C ALA A 67 -32.91 -31.43 17.80
N TYR A 68 -31.59 -31.51 18.00
CA TYR A 68 -30.99 -32.35 19.03
C TYR A 68 -31.44 -31.94 20.44
N ALA A 69 -31.43 -30.64 20.74
CA ALA A 69 -31.89 -30.11 22.04
C ALA A 69 -33.39 -30.41 22.28
N ILE A 70 -34.24 -30.25 21.26
CA ILE A 70 -35.66 -30.63 21.34
C ILE A 70 -35.80 -32.13 21.61
N THR A 71 -35.01 -32.96 20.91
CA THR A 71 -35.05 -34.42 21.09
C THR A 71 -34.63 -34.85 22.49
N LEU A 72 -33.69 -34.16 23.12
CA LEU A 72 -33.28 -34.43 24.51
C LEU A 72 -34.27 -33.89 25.55
N MET A 73 -35.09 -32.91 25.19
CA MET A 73 -36.06 -32.28 26.09
C MET A 73 -37.35 -33.08 26.23
N VAL A 74 -37.71 -33.87 25.21
CA VAL A 74 -38.87 -34.78 25.19
C VAL A 74 -38.51 -36.11 25.85
#